data_AF-A0A521TN75-F1
#
_entry.id   AF-A0A521TN75-F1
#
_cell.length_a   1.000
_cell.length_b   1.000
_cell.length_c   1.000
_cell.angle_alpha   90.00
_cell.angle_beta   90.00
_cell.angle_gamma   90.00
#
_symmetry.space_group_name_H-M   'P 1'
#
loop_
_entity.id
_entity.type
_entity.pdbx_description
1 polymer ?
#
loop_
_entity_poly.entity_id
_entity_poly.type
_entity_poly.pdbx_seq_one_letter_code
_entity_poly.pdbx_strand_id
1 'polypeptide(L)'
;MKLLLVFILALTVVFLIHNDSFAEKSTFFDSVKFIQYLDENTALEEVRNGNLDIYYYRISSDRLENQKLREGLKVFDSTGGSYSILVNPAESNDFNPFSIKDIRFALNYLIDRKLIVNELMGGYGAPMISYYSSSDPEYLTIIKQLETYNFRYNPILAEEMISNALKENGATKSNGKWEINHKPIEIIIFIRSDDPVRKSIGEILS
;
A
#
# COMPACT_ATOMS: atom_id res chain seq x y z
N MET A 1 50.42 43.04 -37.07
CA MET A 1 50.41 42.13 -35.90
C MET A 1 49.69 42.70 -34.68
N LYS A 2 50.01 43.90 -34.18
CA LYS A 2 49.37 44.47 -32.97
C LYS A 2 47.84 44.62 -33.08
N LEU A 3 47.32 45.12 -34.21
CA LEU A 3 45.86 45.22 -34.45
C LEU A 3 45.16 43.86 -34.48
N LEU A 4 45.79 42.83 -35.06
CA LEU A 4 45.23 41.48 -35.10
C LEU A 4 45.13 40.85 -33.70
N LEU A 5 46.15 41.08 -32.86
CA LEU A 5 46.17 40.63 -31.46
C LEU A 5 45.05 41.29 -30.64
N VAL A 6 44.73 42.56 -30.90
CA VAL A 6 43.62 43.26 -30.22
C VAL A 6 42.28 42.67 -30.64
N PHE A 7 42.09 42.33 -31.91
CA PHE A 7 40.86 41.66 -32.37
C PHE A 7 40.69 40.26 -31.79
N ILE A 8 41.78 39.48 -31.72
CA ILE A 8 41.75 38.15 -31.12
C ILE A 8 41.43 38.25 -29.62
N LEU A 9 42.04 39.21 -28.91
CA LEU A 9 41.78 39.43 -27.49
C LEU A 9 40.34 39.90 -27.23
N ALA A 10 39.81 40.77 -28.08
CA ALA A 10 38.42 41.21 -27.98
C ALA A 10 37.46 40.03 -28.21
N LEU A 11 37.73 39.16 -29.21
CA LEU A 11 36.91 37.98 -29.47
C LEU A 11 36.96 36.96 -28.32
N THR A 12 38.13 36.73 -27.72
CA THR A 12 38.26 35.79 -26.59
C THR A 12 37.57 36.32 -25.34
N VAL A 13 37.65 37.63 -25.07
CA VAL A 13 36.92 38.25 -23.95
C VAL A 13 35.41 38.15 -24.16
N VAL A 14 34.89 38.41 -25.38
CA VAL A 14 33.46 38.25 -25.67
C VAL A 14 33.00 36.80 -25.49
N PHE A 15 33.81 35.82 -25.92
CA PHE A 15 33.52 34.40 -25.73
C PHE A 15 33.54 33.96 -24.26
N LEU A 16 34.38 34.57 -23.44
CA LEU A 16 34.46 34.28 -22.00
C LEU A 16 33.29 34.89 -21.23
N ILE A 17 32.80 36.07 -21.62
CA ILE A 17 31.65 36.73 -20.96
C ILE A 17 30.31 36.07 -21.34
N HIS A 18 30.21 35.43 -22.50
CA HIS A 18 28.98 34.74 -22.95
C HIS A 18 28.90 33.27 -22.48
N ASN A 19 29.89 32.77 -21.74
CA ASN A 19 29.91 31.43 -21.16
C ASN A 19 29.45 31.40 -19.69
N ASP A 20 28.66 32.38 -19.27
CA ASP A 20 27.85 32.24 -18.06
C ASP A 20 26.76 31.20 -18.34
N SER A 21 27.09 29.94 -18.08
CA SER A 21 26.09 28.89 -17.94
C SER A 21 25.33 29.18 -16.66
N PHE A 22 24.29 30.00 -16.75
CA PHE A 22 23.29 30.09 -15.71
C PHE A 22 22.71 28.69 -15.58
N ALA A 23 23.03 28.00 -14.48
CA ALA A 23 22.28 26.82 -14.11
C ALA A 23 20.82 27.24 -14.09
N GLU A 24 20.01 26.69 -15.00
CA GLU A 24 18.57 26.84 -14.95
C GLU A 24 18.16 26.59 -13.51
N LYS A 25 17.37 27.51 -12.93
CA LYS A 25 16.89 27.33 -11.56
C LYS A 25 16.24 25.95 -11.53
N SER A 26 16.83 25.02 -10.79
CA SER A 26 16.47 23.59 -10.88
C SER A 26 15.04 23.31 -10.42
N THR A 27 14.36 24.32 -9.87
CA THR A 27 13.01 24.27 -9.34
C THR A 27 12.28 25.59 -9.60
N PHE A 28 10.96 25.51 -9.76
CA PHE A 28 10.08 26.68 -9.93
C PHE A 28 9.61 27.29 -8.59
N PHE A 29 10.18 26.88 -7.46
CA PHE A 29 9.79 27.33 -6.12
C PHE A 29 11.02 27.76 -5.30
N ASP A 30 10.81 28.55 -4.24
CA ASP A 30 11.88 29.01 -3.35
C ASP A 30 12.03 28.15 -2.08
N SER A 31 10.93 27.55 -1.61
CA SER A 31 10.93 26.70 -0.41
C SER A 31 9.79 25.69 -0.44
N VAL A 32 9.93 24.61 0.34
CA VAL A 32 8.87 23.62 0.59
C VAL A 32 8.67 23.52 2.10
N LYS A 33 7.41 23.63 2.55
CA LYS A 33 7.05 23.48 3.96
C LYS A 33 6.21 22.22 4.15
N PHE A 34 6.68 21.30 4.99
CA PHE A 34 5.91 20.13 5.38
C PHE A 34 5.05 20.46 6.60
N ILE A 35 3.75 20.23 6.49
CA ILE A 35 2.77 20.44 7.56
C ILE A 35 2.11 19.10 7.83
N GLN A 36 2.08 18.70 9.10
CA GLN A 36 1.45 17.45 9.52
C GLN A 36 0.03 17.71 9.99
N TYR A 37 -0.92 16.97 9.42
CA TYR A 37 -2.27 16.82 9.92
C TYR A 37 -2.49 15.36 10.33
N LEU A 38 -3.09 15.13 11.48
CA LEU A 38 -3.44 13.78 11.95
C LEU A 38 -4.78 13.30 11.40
N ASP A 39 -5.64 14.23 10.98
CA ASP A 39 -6.95 13.95 10.39
C ASP A 39 -6.92 14.30 8.91
N GLU A 40 -7.26 13.31 8.06
CA GLU A 40 -7.26 13.45 6.61
C GLU A 40 -8.32 14.49 6.14
N ASN A 41 -9.45 14.64 6.85
CA ASN A 41 -10.50 15.59 6.42
C ASN A 41 -9.98 17.02 6.50
N THR A 42 -9.33 17.34 7.63
CA THR A 42 -8.71 18.64 7.85
C THR A 42 -7.70 18.95 6.75
N ALA A 43 -6.81 18.00 6.43
CA ALA A 43 -5.83 18.19 5.37
C ALA A 43 -6.48 18.47 4.00
N LEU A 44 -7.57 17.77 3.67
CA LEU A 44 -8.28 17.94 2.41
C LEU A 44 -8.99 19.30 2.30
N GLU A 45 -9.60 19.78 3.39
CA GLU A 45 -10.22 21.11 3.43
C GLU A 45 -9.17 22.23 3.28
N GLU A 46 -7.98 22.08 3.89
CA GLU A 46 -6.89 23.04 3.73
C GLU A 46 -6.43 23.14 2.27
N VAL A 47 -6.43 22.03 1.52
CA VAL A 47 -6.19 22.07 0.06
C VAL A 47 -7.31 22.79 -0.66
N ARG A 48 -8.57 22.46 -0.36
CA ARG A 48 -9.74 23.07 -1.00
C ARG A 48 -9.78 24.60 -0.79
N ASN A 49 -9.38 25.06 0.39
CA ASN A 49 -9.35 26.47 0.75
C ASN A 49 -8.08 27.21 0.26
N GLY A 50 -7.11 26.51 -0.33
CA GLY A 50 -5.88 27.09 -0.84
C GLY A 50 -4.82 27.42 0.23
N ASN A 51 -5.00 26.92 1.46
CA ASN A 51 -4.02 27.05 2.53
C ASN A 51 -2.90 25.99 2.43
N LEU A 52 -3.19 24.86 1.78
CA LEU A 52 -2.24 23.79 1.48
C LEU A 52 -2.18 23.56 -0.04
N ASP A 53 -0.99 23.62 -0.62
CA ASP A 53 -0.87 23.43 -2.08
C ASP A 53 -1.16 21.97 -2.50
N ILE A 54 -0.67 21.01 -1.72
CA ILE A 54 -0.75 19.57 -2.03
C ILE A 54 -0.94 18.77 -0.74
N TYR A 55 -1.97 17.92 -0.72
CA TYR A 55 -2.05 16.81 0.23
C TYR A 55 -1.37 15.57 -0.37
N TYR A 56 -0.18 15.23 0.14
CA TYR A 56 0.68 14.18 -0.40
C TYR A 56 0.39 12.81 0.24
N TYR A 57 -0.88 12.38 0.19
CA TYR A 57 -1.29 11.05 0.61
C TYR A 57 -2.54 10.62 -0.15
N ARG A 58 -2.92 9.34 -0.02
CA ARG A 58 -4.17 8.84 -0.61
C ARG A 58 -5.37 9.55 0.04
N ILE A 59 -6.44 9.67 -0.73
CA ILE A 59 -7.73 10.19 -0.28
C ILE A 59 -8.70 9.01 -0.28
N SER A 60 -9.48 8.86 0.78
CA SER A 60 -10.50 7.81 0.84
C SER A 60 -11.57 8.02 -0.24
N SER A 61 -12.03 6.94 -0.86
CA SER A 61 -12.90 6.98 -2.05
C SER A 61 -14.25 7.65 -1.77
N ASP A 62 -14.79 7.50 -0.56
CA ASP A 62 -16.02 8.12 -0.06
C ASP A 62 -15.99 9.65 -0.18
N ARG A 63 -14.80 10.24 -0.10
CA ARG A 63 -14.59 11.69 -0.17
C ARG A 63 -14.53 12.22 -1.59
N LEU A 64 -14.55 11.33 -2.59
CA LEU A 64 -14.44 11.66 -4.01
C LEU A 64 -15.62 11.11 -4.83
N GLU A 65 -16.68 10.63 -4.18
CA GLU A 65 -17.79 9.91 -4.82
C GLU A 65 -18.59 10.74 -5.83
N ASN A 66 -18.64 12.06 -5.68
CA ASN A 66 -19.40 12.92 -6.56
C ASN A 66 -18.70 14.23 -6.88
N GLN A 67 -19.19 14.90 -7.92
CA GLN A 67 -18.59 16.13 -8.44
C GLN A 67 -18.57 17.27 -7.42
N LYS A 68 -19.56 17.35 -6.52
CA LYS A 68 -19.62 18.37 -5.47
C LYS A 68 -18.49 18.19 -4.46
N LEU A 69 -18.18 16.96 -4.06
CA LEU A 69 -17.07 16.68 -3.13
C LEU A 69 -15.69 16.96 -3.75
N ARG A 70 -15.59 16.88 -5.08
CA ARG A 70 -14.38 17.19 -5.85
C ARG A 70 -14.21 18.68 -6.16
N GLU A 71 -15.20 19.52 -5.87
CA GLU A 71 -15.11 20.95 -6.13
C GLU A 71 -13.93 21.57 -5.34
N GLY A 72 -13.13 22.39 -6.01
CA GLY A 72 -11.91 23.00 -5.45
C GLY A 72 -10.72 22.04 -5.30
N LEU A 73 -10.83 20.79 -5.76
CA LEU A 73 -9.75 19.80 -5.67
C LEU A 73 -9.30 19.33 -7.06
N LYS A 74 -7.98 19.28 -7.27
CA LYS A 74 -7.38 18.57 -8.40
C LYS A 74 -6.82 17.25 -7.91
N VAL A 75 -7.49 16.15 -8.27
CA VAL A 75 -7.13 14.80 -7.86
C VAL A 75 -6.35 14.11 -8.97
N PHE A 76 -5.33 13.35 -8.60
CA PHE A 76 -4.52 12.56 -9.51
C PHE A 76 -4.63 11.09 -9.13
N ASP A 77 -4.92 10.24 -10.12
CA ASP A 77 -4.85 8.80 -9.94
C ASP A 77 -3.39 8.36 -9.99
N SER A 78 -2.99 7.56 -9.01
CA SER A 78 -1.66 6.99 -8.93
C SER A 78 -1.72 5.57 -8.41
N THR A 79 -0.92 4.70 -8.99
CA THR A 79 -0.67 3.36 -8.43
C THR A 79 0.37 3.50 -7.33
N GLY A 80 0.00 3.19 -6.08
CA GLY A 80 0.93 3.28 -4.98
C GLY A 80 0.45 2.56 -3.72
N GLY A 81 1.39 1.90 -3.05
CA GLY A 81 1.13 1.17 -1.81
C GLY A 81 0.43 -0.18 -2.02
N SER A 82 0.47 -1.00 -0.98
CA SER A 82 -0.26 -2.26 -0.91
C SER A 82 -0.72 -2.49 0.53
N TYR A 83 -1.83 -3.22 0.68
CA TYR A 83 -2.27 -3.73 1.97
C TYR A 83 -1.93 -5.21 2.05
N SER A 84 -1.35 -5.62 3.17
CA SER A 84 -1.03 -7.00 3.47
C SER A 84 -1.50 -7.37 4.86
N ILE A 85 -1.91 -8.62 5.01
CA ILE A 85 -2.14 -9.24 6.31
C ILE A 85 -0.88 -10.05 6.60
N LEU A 86 -0.11 -9.59 7.58
CA LEU A 86 1.11 -10.25 8.00
C LEU A 86 0.81 -11.11 9.22
N VAL A 87 1.25 -12.36 9.18
CA VAL A 87 1.12 -13.31 10.29
C VAL A 87 2.50 -13.69 10.80
N ASN A 88 2.64 -13.83 12.12
CA ASN A 88 3.90 -14.21 12.75
C ASN A 88 4.10 -15.74 12.65
N PRO A 89 5.10 -16.25 11.90
CA PRO A 89 5.32 -17.68 11.77
C PRO A 89 6.15 -18.29 12.91
N ALA A 90 6.62 -17.49 13.87
CA ALA A 90 7.50 -17.97 14.93
C ALA A 90 6.78 -18.97 15.84
N GLU A 91 7.47 -20.05 16.20
CA GLU A 91 7.06 -20.91 17.30
C GLU A 91 7.15 -20.14 18.63
N SER A 92 6.26 -20.45 19.56
CA SER A 92 6.18 -19.83 20.88
C SER A 92 5.85 -20.88 21.94
N ASN A 93 5.98 -20.50 23.21
CA ASN A 93 5.56 -21.35 24.32
C ASN A 93 4.05 -21.65 24.30
N ASP A 94 3.26 -20.64 23.94
CA ASP A 94 1.83 -20.80 23.66
C ASP A 94 1.63 -21.28 22.21
N PHE A 95 0.54 -22.01 21.96
CA PHE A 95 0.24 -22.50 20.62
C PHE A 95 -0.03 -21.33 19.66
N ASN A 96 0.81 -21.21 18.64
CA ASN A 96 0.64 -20.25 17.55
C ASN A 96 0.16 -20.99 16.29
N PRO A 97 -1.11 -20.84 15.83
CA PRO A 97 -1.58 -21.51 14.62
C PRO A 97 -0.80 -21.07 13.38
N PHE A 98 -0.23 -19.86 13.39
CA PHE A 98 0.53 -19.34 12.25
C PHE A 98 1.95 -19.89 12.17
N SER A 99 2.45 -20.66 13.14
CA SER A 99 3.68 -21.43 12.94
C SER A 99 3.51 -22.53 11.89
N ILE A 100 2.27 -23.01 11.71
CA ILE A 100 1.92 -24.03 10.72
C ILE A 100 1.80 -23.41 9.33
N LYS A 101 2.66 -23.87 8.40
CA LYS A 101 2.71 -23.35 7.03
C LYS A 101 1.37 -23.47 6.30
N ASP A 102 0.66 -24.58 6.47
CA ASP A 102 -0.58 -24.84 5.73
C ASP A 102 -1.71 -23.90 6.19
N ILE A 103 -1.75 -23.55 7.48
CA ILE A 103 -2.67 -22.52 7.98
C ILE A 103 -2.36 -21.16 7.34
N ARG A 104 -1.09 -20.75 7.30
CA ARG A 104 -0.69 -19.50 6.62
C ARG A 104 -1.04 -19.52 5.13
N PHE A 105 -0.86 -20.67 4.47
CA PHE A 105 -1.16 -20.82 3.05
C PHE A 105 -2.67 -20.75 2.78
N ALA A 106 -3.48 -21.38 3.64
CA ALA A 106 -4.94 -21.37 3.56
C ALA A 106 -5.56 -19.97 3.61
N LEU A 107 -4.89 -19.00 4.26
CA LEU A 107 -5.33 -17.59 4.28
C LEU A 107 -5.48 -17.01 2.86
N ASN A 108 -4.74 -17.50 1.87
CA ASN A 108 -4.90 -17.04 0.49
C ASN A 108 -6.27 -17.37 -0.11
N TYR A 109 -6.94 -18.41 0.38
CA TYR A 109 -8.30 -18.79 0.00
C TYR A 109 -9.36 -18.22 0.96
N LEU A 110 -8.99 -17.88 2.20
CA LEU A 110 -9.92 -17.33 3.18
C LEU A 110 -10.21 -15.84 2.98
N ILE A 111 -9.25 -15.05 2.50
CA ILE A 111 -9.40 -13.60 2.41
C ILE A 111 -10.08 -13.20 1.09
N ASP A 112 -11.27 -12.61 1.17
CA ASP A 112 -11.97 -12.04 0.02
C ASP A 112 -11.38 -10.68 -0.37
N ARG A 113 -10.35 -10.73 -1.22
CA ARG A 113 -9.69 -9.53 -1.77
C ARG A 113 -10.62 -8.70 -2.66
N LYS A 114 -11.63 -9.30 -3.29
CA LYS A 114 -12.57 -8.55 -4.13
C LYS A 114 -13.52 -7.73 -3.26
N LEU A 115 -14.02 -8.32 -2.17
CA LEU A 115 -14.80 -7.60 -1.17
C LEU A 115 -14.01 -6.42 -0.60
N ILE A 116 -12.75 -6.63 -0.21
CA ILE A 116 -11.88 -5.54 0.30
C ILE A 116 -11.78 -4.41 -0.73
N VAL A 117 -11.47 -4.71 -1.99
CA VAL A 117 -11.33 -3.68 -3.03
C VAL A 117 -12.64 -2.95 -3.31
N ASN A 118 -13.74 -3.69 -3.46
CA ASN A 118 -15.01 -3.11 -3.88
C ASN A 118 -15.68 -2.35 -2.74
N GLU A 119 -15.76 -2.96 -1.56
CA GLU A 119 -16.55 -2.42 -0.44
C GLU A 119 -15.74 -1.47 0.44
N LEU A 120 -14.44 -1.74 0.66
CA LEU A 120 -13.62 -0.92 1.57
C LEU A 120 -12.77 0.13 0.85
N MET A 121 -12.45 -0.09 -0.43
CA MET A 121 -11.65 0.84 -1.23
C MET A 121 -12.46 1.52 -2.35
N GLY A 122 -13.78 1.29 -2.42
CA GLY A 122 -14.66 1.89 -3.43
C GLY A 122 -14.25 1.58 -4.87
N GLY A 123 -13.59 0.43 -5.09
CA GLY A 123 -13.03 0.03 -6.39
C GLY A 123 -11.67 0.65 -6.72
N TYR A 124 -11.11 1.52 -5.89
CA TYR A 124 -9.80 2.16 -6.09
C TYR A 124 -8.64 1.27 -5.64
N GLY A 125 -8.58 0.06 -6.18
CA GLY A 125 -7.53 -0.92 -5.90
C GLY A 125 -7.59 -2.12 -6.83
N ALA A 126 -6.60 -2.98 -6.74
CA ALA A 126 -6.56 -4.25 -7.47
C ALA A 126 -6.19 -5.40 -6.53
N PRO A 127 -6.87 -6.56 -6.61
CA PRO A 127 -6.47 -7.74 -5.85
C PRO A 127 -5.04 -8.15 -6.17
N MET A 128 -4.27 -8.44 -5.12
CA MET A 128 -2.87 -8.84 -5.22
C MET A 128 -2.65 -10.16 -4.46
N ILE A 129 -2.00 -11.13 -5.12
CA ILE A 129 -1.78 -12.50 -4.61
C ILE A 129 -0.30 -12.84 -4.42
N SER A 130 0.58 -11.86 -4.63
CA SER A 130 2.03 -12.03 -4.51
C SER A 130 2.67 -10.73 -4.05
N TYR A 131 3.99 -10.72 -3.84
CA TYR A 131 4.74 -9.50 -3.53
C TYR A 131 4.87 -8.55 -4.75
N TYR A 132 4.83 -9.10 -5.96
CA TYR A 132 4.79 -8.30 -7.18
C TYR A 132 3.34 -8.12 -7.64
N SER A 133 2.96 -6.87 -7.83
CA SER A 133 1.70 -6.48 -8.46
C SER A 133 1.78 -6.71 -9.97
N SER A 134 0.63 -6.73 -10.65
CA SER A 134 0.60 -6.85 -12.12
C SER A 134 1.27 -5.69 -12.87
N SER A 135 1.55 -4.57 -12.18
CA SER A 135 2.30 -3.43 -12.70
C SER A 135 3.82 -3.55 -12.55
N ASP A 136 4.31 -4.48 -11.72
CA ASP A 136 5.74 -4.67 -11.51
C ASP A 136 6.36 -5.48 -12.66
N PRO A 137 7.50 -5.07 -13.23
CA PRO A 137 8.17 -5.82 -14.32
C PRO A 137 8.44 -7.28 -13.97
N GLU A 138 8.78 -7.55 -12.71
CA GLU A 138 9.11 -8.89 -12.19
C GLU A 138 7.89 -9.82 -12.13
N TYR A 139 6.66 -9.31 -12.19
CA TYR A 139 5.44 -10.12 -12.10
C TYR A 139 5.39 -11.22 -13.17
N LEU A 140 5.86 -10.91 -14.38
CA LEU A 140 5.92 -11.86 -15.50
C LEU A 140 6.81 -13.08 -15.21
N THR A 141 7.77 -12.96 -14.28
CA THR A 141 8.67 -14.05 -13.93
C THR A 141 8.02 -15.08 -13.01
N ILE A 142 6.97 -14.69 -12.28
CA ILE A 142 6.30 -15.55 -11.28
C ILE A 142 4.87 -15.95 -11.65
N ILE A 143 4.26 -15.30 -12.65
CA ILE A 143 2.84 -15.50 -13.00
C ILE A 143 2.47 -16.98 -13.22
N LYS A 144 3.30 -17.73 -13.97
CA LYS A 144 3.06 -19.15 -14.25
C LYS A 144 2.98 -19.98 -12.96
N GLN A 145 3.82 -19.68 -11.96
CA GLN A 145 3.79 -20.37 -10.68
C GLN A 145 2.55 -19.95 -9.88
N LEU A 146 2.21 -18.66 -9.86
CA LEU A 146 1.02 -18.15 -9.17
C LEU A 146 -0.27 -18.80 -9.68
N GLU A 147 -0.39 -19.00 -11.00
CA GLU A 147 -1.54 -19.64 -11.63
C GLU A 147 -1.74 -21.08 -11.16
N THR A 148 -0.66 -21.81 -10.81
CA THR A 148 -0.78 -23.18 -10.30
C THR A 148 -1.51 -23.26 -8.97
N TYR A 149 -1.46 -22.20 -8.16
CA TYR A 149 -2.16 -22.15 -6.88
C TYR A 149 -3.64 -21.81 -7.02
N ASN A 150 -4.04 -21.18 -8.12
CA ASN A 150 -5.42 -20.76 -8.39
C ASN A 150 -6.04 -20.02 -7.19
N PHE A 151 -5.28 -19.08 -6.61
CA PHE A 151 -5.73 -18.33 -5.44
C PHE A 151 -7.00 -17.53 -5.75
N ARG A 152 -8.08 -17.91 -5.09
CA ARG A 152 -9.40 -17.28 -5.18
C ARG A 152 -10.11 -17.46 -3.84
N TYR A 153 -11.01 -16.53 -3.52
CA TYR A 153 -11.82 -16.67 -2.32
C TYR A 153 -12.61 -17.98 -2.38
N ASN A 154 -12.28 -18.87 -1.45
CA ASN A 154 -12.86 -20.21 -1.29
C ASN A 154 -12.79 -20.58 0.20
N PRO A 155 -13.73 -20.07 1.02
CA PRO A 155 -13.70 -20.28 2.46
C PRO A 155 -13.90 -21.75 2.86
N ILE A 156 -14.56 -22.55 2.01
CA ILE A 156 -14.74 -24.00 2.24
C ILE A 156 -13.40 -24.71 2.20
N LEU A 157 -12.61 -24.46 1.15
CA LEU A 157 -11.25 -25.03 1.03
C LEU A 157 -10.35 -24.54 2.15
N ALA A 158 -10.42 -23.25 2.50
CA ALA A 158 -9.63 -22.69 3.60
C ALA A 158 -9.98 -23.38 4.94
N GLU A 159 -11.26 -23.53 5.26
CA GLU A 159 -11.71 -24.21 6.48
C GLU A 159 -11.25 -25.68 6.50
N GLU A 160 -11.30 -26.39 5.37
CA GLU A 160 -10.80 -27.76 5.27
C GLU A 160 -9.29 -27.84 5.57
N MET A 161 -8.49 -26.99 4.91
CA MET A 161 -7.03 -26.93 5.12
C MET A 161 -6.68 -26.59 6.57
N ILE A 162 -7.32 -25.57 7.14
CA ILE A 162 -7.10 -25.15 8.52
C ILE A 162 -7.53 -26.25 9.49
N SER A 163 -8.69 -26.87 9.27
CA SER A 163 -9.22 -27.93 10.13
C SER A 163 -8.30 -29.16 10.15
N ASN A 164 -7.80 -29.56 8.99
CA ASN A 164 -6.90 -30.71 8.88
C ASN A 164 -5.57 -30.42 9.59
N ALA A 165 -4.97 -29.27 9.31
CA ALA A 165 -3.73 -28.84 9.94
C ALA A 165 -3.86 -28.73 11.48
N LEU A 166 -4.97 -28.19 11.98
CA LEU A 166 -5.25 -28.09 13.41
C LEU A 166 -5.41 -29.48 14.06
N LYS A 167 -6.18 -30.39 13.46
CA LYS A 167 -6.35 -31.76 13.97
C LYS A 167 -5.04 -32.54 14.02
N GLU A 168 -4.23 -32.44 12.97
CA GLU A 168 -2.90 -33.08 12.91
C GLU A 168 -1.96 -32.58 14.01
N ASN A 169 -2.17 -31.34 14.47
CA ASN A 169 -1.43 -30.73 15.58
C ASN A 169 -2.14 -30.88 16.94
N GLY A 170 -3.11 -31.80 17.05
CA GLY A 170 -3.75 -32.16 18.31
C GLY A 170 -4.85 -31.20 18.80
N ALA A 171 -5.27 -30.26 17.96
CA ALA A 171 -6.41 -29.39 18.28
C ALA A 171 -7.74 -30.12 18.02
N THR A 172 -8.75 -29.80 18.81
CA THR A 172 -10.11 -30.34 18.69
C THR A 172 -11.11 -29.20 18.54
N LYS A 173 -12.24 -29.46 17.88
CA LYS A 173 -13.32 -28.47 17.72
C LYS A 173 -14.43 -28.77 18.71
N SER A 174 -14.70 -27.84 19.63
CA SER A 174 -15.74 -27.92 20.65
C SER A 174 -16.60 -26.66 20.62
N ASN A 175 -17.93 -26.78 20.61
CA ASN A 175 -18.86 -25.64 20.56
C ASN A 175 -18.55 -24.62 19.44
N GLY A 176 -18.09 -25.09 18.28
CA GLY A 176 -17.72 -24.24 17.14
C GLY A 176 -16.37 -23.54 17.25
N LYS A 177 -15.65 -23.67 18.37
CA LYS A 177 -14.31 -23.12 18.58
C LYS A 177 -13.25 -24.21 18.53
N TRP A 178 -12.06 -23.85 18.06
CA TRP A 178 -10.91 -24.73 18.11
C TRP A 178 -10.20 -24.58 19.45
N GLU A 179 -9.83 -25.70 20.04
CA GLU A 179 -9.15 -25.80 21.32
C GLU A 179 -7.90 -26.67 21.18
N ILE A 180 -6.84 -26.33 21.90
CA ILE A 180 -5.66 -27.16 22.05
C ILE A 180 -5.27 -27.16 23.53
N ASN A 181 -4.93 -28.33 24.09
CA ASN A 181 -4.63 -28.47 25.52
C ASN A 181 -5.75 -27.90 26.43
N HIS A 182 -7.02 -28.10 26.05
CA HIS A 182 -8.21 -27.58 26.74
C HIS A 182 -8.31 -26.05 26.83
N LYS A 183 -7.59 -25.32 25.97
CA LYS A 183 -7.68 -23.86 25.84
C LYS A 183 -8.12 -23.48 24.43
N PRO A 184 -9.05 -22.53 24.28
CA PRO A 184 -9.37 -21.97 22.97
C PRO A 184 -8.13 -21.43 22.27
N ILE A 185 -8.03 -21.64 20.96
CA ILE A 185 -7.01 -20.99 20.14
C ILE A 185 -7.41 -19.53 19.99
N GLU A 186 -6.55 -18.63 20.47
CA GLU A 186 -6.75 -17.19 20.38
C GLU A 186 -5.80 -16.58 19.35
N ILE A 187 -6.33 -15.65 18.55
CA ILE A 187 -5.56 -14.88 17.57
C ILE A 187 -5.63 -13.42 17.97
N ILE A 188 -4.47 -12.79 18.15
CA ILE A 188 -4.36 -11.36 18.44
C ILE A 188 -4.07 -10.63 17.13
N ILE A 189 -4.93 -9.67 16.79
CA ILE A 189 -4.77 -8.85 15.60
C ILE A 189 -4.33 -7.45 16.02
N PHE A 190 -3.18 -6.99 15.50
CA PHE A 190 -2.67 -5.64 15.70
C PHE A 190 -3.01 -4.78 14.49
N ILE A 191 -3.84 -3.75 14.68
CA ILE A 191 -4.29 -2.85 13.62
C ILE A 191 -4.12 -1.41 14.07
N ARG A 192 -3.63 -0.57 13.17
CA ARG A 192 -3.48 0.86 13.40
C ARG A 192 -4.83 1.57 13.26
N SER A 193 -5.15 2.49 14.16
CA SER A 193 -6.43 3.21 14.17
C SER A 193 -6.45 4.49 13.32
N ASP A 194 -5.29 5.01 12.93
CA ASP A 194 -5.12 6.25 12.17
C ASP A 194 -5.38 6.10 10.67
N ASP A 195 -5.47 4.86 10.18
CA ASP A 195 -5.72 4.53 8.78
C ASP A 195 -7.11 3.85 8.68
N PRO A 196 -8.15 4.57 8.18
CA PRO A 196 -9.51 4.05 8.13
C PRO A 196 -9.65 2.76 7.31
N VAL A 197 -9.00 2.67 6.16
CA VAL A 197 -9.08 1.48 5.29
C VAL A 197 -8.43 0.28 5.95
N ARG A 198 -7.23 0.45 6.55
CA ARG A 198 -6.56 -0.62 7.30
C ARG A 198 -7.39 -1.06 8.50
N LYS A 199 -8.02 -0.12 9.20
CA LYS A 199 -8.92 -0.40 10.30
C LYS A 199 -10.11 -1.26 9.85
N SER A 200 -10.82 -0.83 8.78
CA SER A 200 -11.94 -1.57 8.23
C SER A 200 -11.55 -2.98 7.74
N ILE A 201 -10.39 -3.13 7.10
CA ILE A 201 -9.85 -4.45 6.71
C ILE A 201 -9.68 -5.34 7.95
N GLY A 202 -9.19 -4.78 9.05
CA GLY A 202 -9.03 -5.50 10.31
C GLY A 202 -10.36 -5.93 10.95
N GLU A 203 -11.35 -5.03 10.96
CA GLU A 203 -12.68 -5.26 11.56
C GLU A 203 -13.49 -6.32 10.81
N ILE A 204 -13.34 -6.46 9.48
CA ILE A 204 -14.03 -7.53 8.74
C ILE A 204 -13.43 -8.93 8.97
N LEU A 205 -12.25 -9.01 9.60
CA LEU A 205 -11.54 -10.26 9.89
C LEU A 205 -11.73 -10.75 11.33
N SER A 206 -12.29 -9.92 12.21
CA SER A 206 -12.57 -10.23 13.62
C SER A 206 -13.97 -10.79 13.82
#